data_AF-A0A853EC06-F1
#
_entry.id   AF-A0A853EC06-F1
#
_cell.length_a   1.000
_cell.length_b   1.000
_cell.length_c   1.000
_cell.angle_alpha   90.00
_cell.angle_beta   90.00
_cell.angle_gamma   90.00
#
_symmetry.space_group_name_H-M   'P 1'
#
loop_
_entity.id
_entity.type
_entity.pdbx_description
1 polymer ?
#
loop_
_entity_poly.entity_id
_entity_poly.type
_entity_poly.pdbx_seq_one_letter_code
_entity_poly.pdbx_strand_id
1 'polypeptide(L)'
;ATAPGGLSAKAPAMTPLMLDTSTRKLVAWDGTTDGAAVGILAVAADQTSTTLMFYKSGTFRYEDVLWPEAASDETKKRTAFAGTAISIV
;
A
#
# COMPACT_ATOMS: atom_id res chain seq x y z
N ALA A 1 -3.70 2.80 11.51
CA ALA A 1 -2.88 1.81 12.23
C ALA A 1 -1.40 2.16 12.05
N THR A 2 -0.50 1.56 12.84
CA THR A 2 0.95 1.78 12.74
C THR A 2 1.69 0.45 12.73
N ALA A 3 2.74 0.31 11.92
CA ALA A 3 3.59 -0.89 11.86
C ALA A 3 5.02 -0.56 11.38
N PRO A 4 6.01 -1.44 11.61
CA PRO A 4 7.39 -1.23 11.14
C PRO A 4 7.49 -1.00 9.63
N GLY A 5 8.25 0.03 9.24
CA GLY A 5 8.47 0.44 7.85
C GLY A 5 9.82 0.01 7.28
N GLY A 6 9.86 -0.25 5.98
CA GLY A 6 11.05 -0.64 5.22
C GLY A 6 11.10 -0.03 3.82
N LEU A 7 10.56 1.18 3.64
CA LEU A 7 10.53 1.85 2.33
C LEU A 7 11.96 2.01 1.76
N SER A 8 12.09 1.88 0.44
CA SER A 8 13.34 2.10 -0.29
C SER A 8 13.49 3.53 -0.83
N ALA A 9 12.39 4.29 -0.86
CA ALA A 9 12.31 5.66 -1.36
C ALA A 9 11.19 6.44 -0.66
N LYS A 10 11.04 7.72 -1.01
CA LYS A 10 9.91 8.55 -0.58
C LYS A 10 8.60 7.99 -1.11
N ALA A 11 7.60 7.89 -0.25
CA ALA A 11 6.25 7.47 -0.59
C ALA A 11 5.25 8.54 -0.07
N PRO A 12 4.47 9.18 -0.95
CA PRO A 12 3.41 10.10 -0.54
C PRO A 12 2.27 9.36 0.18
N ALA A 13 1.41 10.11 0.88
CA ALA A 13 0.14 9.56 1.35
C ALA A 13 -0.66 9.03 0.15
N MET A 14 -1.54 8.05 0.40
CA MET A 14 -2.32 7.32 -0.59
C MET A 14 -1.56 6.29 -1.43
N THR A 15 -0.30 5.98 -1.10
CA THR A 15 0.45 4.85 -1.71
C THR A 15 0.00 3.50 -1.13
N PRO A 16 -0.35 2.50 -1.97
CA PRO A 16 -0.59 1.12 -1.52
C PRO A 16 0.66 0.48 -0.92
N LEU A 17 0.49 -0.30 0.15
CA LEU A 17 1.55 -0.97 0.90
C LEU A 17 1.36 -2.49 0.90
N MET A 18 2.47 -3.23 0.88
CA MET A 18 2.52 -4.68 1.07
C MET A 18 3.49 -5.07 2.19
N LEU A 19 3.43 -6.33 2.64
CA LEU A 19 4.38 -6.87 3.60
C LEU A 19 5.57 -7.49 2.85
N ASP A 20 6.79 -7.03 3.16
CA ASP A 20 8.00 -7.73 2.74
C ASP A 20 8.13 -9.04 3.56
N THR A 21 8.19 -10.18 2.88
CA THR A 21 8.17 -11.50 3.53
C THR A 21 9.46 -11.85 4.25
N SER A 22 10.58 -11.23 3.89
CA SER A 22 11.89 -11.47 4.49
C SER A 22 12.09 -10.68 5.77
N THR A 23 11.66 -9.42 5.77
CA THR A 23 11.89 -8.46 6.86
C THR A 23 10.66 -8.25 7.73
N ARG A 24 9.48 -8.66 7.27
CA ARG A 24 8.17 -8.42 7.90
C ARG A 24 7.86 -6.93 8.10
N LYS A 25 8.43 -6.07 7.26
CA LYS A 25 8.19 -4.62 7.26
C LYS A 25 7.22 -4.23 6.16
N LEU A 26 6.51 -3.12 6.36
CA LEU A 26 5.69 -2.52 5.32
C LEU A 26 6.57 -1.82 4.29
N VAL A 27 6.34 -2.13 3.02
CA VAL A 27 6.99 -1.55 1.85
C VAL A 27 5.91 -1.09 0.85
N ALA A 28 6.29 -0.27 -0.14
CA ALA A 28 5.38 0.06 -1.23
C ALA A 28 4.98 -1.22 -1.99
N TRP A 29 3.70 -1.35 -2.34
CA TRP A 29 3.24 -2.48 -3.15
C TRP A 29 3.87 -2.45 -4.54
N ASP A 30 4.28 -3.61 -5.03
CA ASP A 30 5.01 -3.76 -6.30
C ASP A 30 4.14 -3.54 -7.54
N GLY A 31 2.81 -3.60 -7.41
CA GLY A 31 1.87 -3.46 -8.51
C GLY A 31 1.68 -4.72 -9.36
N THR A 32 2.38 -5.81 -9.03
CA THR A 32 2.39 -7.04 -9.82
C THR A 32 1.86 -8.25 -9.06
N THR A 33 2.02 -8.26 -7.73
CA THR A 33 1.58 -9.36 -6.87
C THR A 33 0.13 -9.16 -6.48
N ASP A 34 -0.75 -9.95 -7.08
CA ASP A 34 -2.20 -9.87 -6.88
C ASP A 34 -2.60 -10.15 -5.42
N GLY A 35 -3.47 -9.31 -4.85
CA GLY A 35 -3.99 -9.47 -3.48
C GLY A 35 -2.97 -9.26 -2.36
N ALA A 36 -1.77 -8.75 -2.67
CA ALA A 36 -0.70 -8.55 -1.67
C ALA A 36 -0.78 -7.21 -0.93
N ALA A 37 -1.63 -6.29 -1.36
CA ALA A 37 -1.74 -4.99 -0.71
C ALA A 37 -2.49 -5.13 0.63
N VAL A 38 -1.84 -4.71 1.71
CA VAL A 38 -2.36 -4.87 3.09
C VAL A 38 -2.83 -3.54 3.70
N GLY A 39 -2.58 -2.41 3.03
CA GLY A 39 -2.93 -1.10 3.54
C GLY A 39 -2.60 0.05 2.58
N ILE A 40 -3.09 1.25 2.90
CA ILE A 40 -2.79 2.48 2.16
C ILE A 40 -2.07 3.45 3.10
N LEU A 41 -0.93 4.00 2.68
CA LEU A 41 -0.13 4.94 3.47
C LEU A 41 -0.96 6.20 3.80
N ALA A 42 -1.07 6.55 5.08
CA ALA A 42 -1.91 7.66 5.54
C ALA A 42 -1.11 8.97 5.70
N VAL A 43 0.17 8.86 6.03
CA VAL A 43 1.09 10.00 6.20
C VAL A 43 2.32 9.74 5.33
N ALA A 44 2.72 10.74 4.55
CA ALA A 44 3.91 10.63 3.69
C ALA A 44 5.14 10.22 4.51
N ALA A 45 5.95 9.32 3.94
CA ALA A 45 7.08 8.68 4.61
C ALA A 45 8.22 8.43 3.62
N ASP A 46 9.36 8.00 4.13
CA ASP A 46 10.54 7.66 3.32
C ASP A 46 11.38 6.54 3.94
N GLN A 47 12.54 6.24 3.35
CA GLN A 47 13.44 5.18 3.80
C GLN A 47 13.99 5.34 5.23
N THR A 48 13.87 6.52 5.83
CA THR A 48 14.29 6.76 7.23
C THR A 48 13.16 6.48 8.22
N SER A 49 11.94 6.30 7.74
CA SER A 49 10.75 6.08 8.56
C SER A 49 10.71 4.64 9.10
N THR A 50 11.00 4.48 10.39
CA THR A 50 11.00 3.17 11.05
C THR A 50 9.59 2.65 11.34
N THR A 51 8.59 3.53 11.39
CA THR A 51 7.17 3.21 11.59
C THR A 51 6.33 3.95 10.56
N LEU A 52 5.44 3.24 9.87
CA LEU A 52 4.48 3.82 8.93
C LEU A 52 3.10 3.93 9.55
N MET A 53 2.43 5.06 9.31
CA MET A 53 1.01 5.23 9.63
C MET A 53 0.17 4.97 8.38
N PHE A 54 -0.76 4.03 8.47
CA PHE A 54 -1.51 3.54 7.31
C PHE A 54 -2.97 3.23 7.64
N TYR A 55 -3.83 3.33 6.64
CA TYR A 55 -5.20 2.84 6.66
C TYR A 55 -5.19 1.32 6.47
N LYS A 56 -5.83 0.58 7.40
CA LYS A 56 -6.02 -0.88 7.32
C LYS A 56 -7.46 -1.30 6.99
N SER A 57 -8.33 -0.30 6.81
CA SER A 57 -9.75 -0.44 6.56
C SER A 57 -10.31 0.86 6.00
N GLY A 58 -11.44 0.79 5.31
CA GLY A 58 -12.16 1.95 4.77
C GLY A 58 -12.42 1.85 3.28
N THR A 59 -13.20 2.79 2.76
CA THR A 59 -13.52 2.90 1.32
C THR A 59 -12.76 4.06 0.72
N PHE A 60 -11.99 3.82 -0.34
CA PHE A 60 -11.18 4.82 -1.02
C PHE A 60 -11.58 4.89 -2.50
N ARG A 61 -11.60 6.11 -3.05
CA ARG A 61 -11.83 6.30 -4.48
C ARG A 61 -10.62 5.82 -5.26
N TYR A 62 -10.86 5.13 -6.38
CA TYR A 62 -9.81 4.63 -7.26
C TYR A 62 -8.84 5.75 -7.70
N GLU A 63 -9.36 6.93 -8.02
CA GLU A 63 -8.61 8.10 -8.48
C GLU A 63 -7.73 8.77 -7.41
N ASP A 64 -8.02 8.56 -6.12
CA ASP A 64 -7.24 9.15 -5.02
C ASP A 64 -6.03 8.29 -4.65
N VAL A 65 -6.06 6.99 -4.99
CA VAL A 65 -4.99 6.05 -4.67
C VAL A 65 -3.84 6.20 -5.68
N LEU A 66 -2.63 6.38 -5.16
CA LEU A 66 -1.42 6.52 -5.98
C LEU A 66 -0.86 5.15 -6.34
N TRP A 67 -1.47 4.55 -7.36
CA TRP A 67 -1.11 3.23 -7.87
C TRP A 67 0.31 3.21 -8.45
N PRO A 68 1.09 2.14 -8.21
CA PRO A 68 2.40 1.97 -8.85
C PRO A 68 2.25 1.83 -10.36
N GLU A 69 3.19 2.38 -11.14
CA GLU A 69 3.16 2.33 -12.61
C GLU A 69 3.15 0.90 -13.16
N ALA A 70 3.77 -0.04 -12.44
CA ALA A 70 3.80 -1.45 -12.80
C ALA A 70 2.41 -2.14 -12.76
N ALA A 71 1.45 -1.58 -12.01
CA ALA A 71 0.07 -2.02 -12.06
C ALA A 71 -0.61 -1.44 -13.31
N SER A 72 -0.50 -2.12 -14.45
CA SER A 72 -1.12 -1.66 -15.71
C SER A 72 -2.60 -2.04 -15.84
N ASP A 73 -3.06 -3.03 -15.07
CA ASP A 73 -4.42 -3.57 -15.12
C ASP A 73 -5.30 -2.96 -14.01
N GLU A 74 -6.43 -2.35 -14.39
CA GLU A 74 -7.38 -1.75 -13.44
C GLU A 74 -8.04 -2.79 -12.53
N THR A 75 -8.35 -3.97 -13.05
CA THR A 75 -8.94 -5.06 -12.26
C THR A 75 -7.98 -5.47 -11.16
N LYS A 76 -6.68 -5.59 -11.47
CA LYS A 76 -5.64 -5.90 -10.47
C LYS A 76 -5.56 -4.84 -9.38
N LYS A 77 -5.68 -3.55 -9.72
CA LYS A 77 -5.70 -2.47 -8.73
C LYS A 77 -6.90 -2.59 -7.79
N ARG A 78 -8.11 -2.81 -8.35
CA ARG A 78 -9.33 -2.94 -7.55
C ARG A 78 -9.33 -4.16 -6.63
N THR A 79 -8.70 -5.26 -7.05
CA THR A 79 -8.59 -6.49 -6.25
C THR A 79 -7.29 -6.58 -5.44
N ALA A 80 -6.40 -5.58 -5.50
CA ALA A 80 -5.13 -5.57 -4.78
C ALA A 80 -5.29 -5.76 -3.27
N PHE A 81 -6.42 -5.31 -2.71
CA PHE A 81 -6.76 -5.35 -1.29
C PHE A 81 -7.71 -6.49 -0.91
N ALA A 82 -7.94 -7.46 -1.81
CA ALA A 82 -8.81 -8.60 -1.54
C ALA A 82 -8.39 -9.35 -0.26
N GLY A 83 -9.36 -9.65 0.61
CA GLY A 83 -9.09 -10.27 1.92
C GLY A 83 -8.76 -9.29 3.05
N THR A 84 -8.67 -7.99 2.76
CA THR A 84 -8.57 -6.93 3.77
C THR A 84 -9.92 -6.25 4.01
N ALA A 85 -9.97 -5.30 4.96
CA ALA A 85 -11.13 -4.46 5.20
C ALA A 85 -11.13 -3.16 4.37
N ILE A 86 -10.30 -3.08 3.33
CA ILE A 86 -10.22 -1.94 2.40
C ILE A 86 -11.05 -2.26 1.15
N SER A 87 -11.84 -1.28 0.71
CA SER A 87 -12.56 -1.33 -0.55
C SER A 87 -12.16 -0.15 -1.44
N ILE A 88 -12.16 -0.41 -2.76
CA ILE A 88 -11.86 0.58 -3.79
C ILE A 88 -13.13 0.81 -4.61
N VAL A 89 -13.58 2.06 -4.70
CA VAL A 89 -14.75 2.48 -5.48
C VAL A 89 -14.31 3.26 -6.72
#